data_AF-A0A8C3QND2-F1
#
_entry.id   AF-A0A8C3QND2-F1
#
_cell.length_a   1.000
_cell.length_b   1.000
_cell.length_c   1.000
_cell.angle_alpha   90.00
_cell.angle_beta   90.00
_cell.angle_gamma   90.00
#
_symmetry.space_group_name_H-M   'P 1'
#
loop_
_entity.id
_entity.type
_entity.pdbx_description
1 polymer ?
#
loop_
_entity_poly.entity_id
_entity_poly.type
_entity_poly.pdbx_seq_one_letter_code
_entity_poly.pdbx_strand_id
1 'polypeptide(L)'
;MKDNVAEEHLYLAFSHQYRDSIFPLHTSISLFLLSYCDCKLFKVFLVPTGEDVGDQCVTKNLAGDLEVQLISRCQLPVVVQSCSLPAVFVKDDKFCRAGLSVVLRHIIQKTFEADPSKKDVLELLGFKKTCLKACAEVSQWTRLCEISIPLAVERFLTASPEHCQTIPPDILLFERKLGEPVRVHNDDKIRRQKLQQQKAGAKAAVPVLGEEATEELKPGEVHEHPPSSLELSVAFSKLLAQEAPDAINREAPHIRRTKTSDLPLLDHVFAEGLYFTVADLVLLPCIHQFLVSSKKQGKSLVDLPLISSWYRRVQEVPGVKKAAGKCNMELLQLPELMSAPEERLQDSASVPDELEEDNEDSHFIGGPRPTMTKLMVI
;
A
#
# COMPACT_ATOMS: atom_id res chain seq x y z
N MET A 1 -31.27 25.15 -0.40
CA MET A 1 -31.70 23.87 -0.98
C MET A 1 -30.84 22.80 -0.30
N LYS A 2 -31.45 21.79 0.33
CA LYS A 2 -30.68 20.64 0.82
C LYS A 2 -30.28 19.87 -0.44
N ASP A 3 -29.01 19.90 -0.80
CA ASP A 3 -28.48 19.01 -1.83
C ASP A 3 -28.79 17.59 -1.36
N ASN A 4 -29.72 16.93 -2.06
CA ASN A 4 -30.09 15.56 -1.78
C ASN A 4 -28.91 14.71 -2.26
N VAL A 5 -27.94 14.45 -1.37
CA VAL A 5 -26.81 13.58 -1.68
C VAL A 5 -27.39 12.21 -2.03
N ALA A 6 -27.24 11.80 -3.29
CA ALA A 6 -27.75 10.53 -3.77
C ALA A 6 -27.22 9.39 -2.88
N GLU A 7 -28.13 8.53 -2.41
CA GLU A 7 -27.77 7.39 -1.57
C GLU A 7 -26.95 6.39 -2.39
N GLU A 8 -25.75 6.07 -1.90
CA GLU A 8 -24.84 5.12 -2.55
C GLU A 8 -24.78 3.81 -1.78
N HIS A 9 -24.96 2.71 -2.50
CA HIS A 9 -24.95 1.36 -1.95
C HIS A 9 -23.65 0.66 -2.32
N LEU A 10 -22.91 0.16 -1.33
CA LEU A 10 -21.73 -0.68 -1.54
C LEU A 10 -22.12 -2.15 -1.34
N TYR A 11 -21.93 -2.95 -2.38
CA TYR A 11 -22.17 -4.39 -2.37
C TYR A 11 -20.84 -5.13 -2.33
N LEU A 12 -20.69 -6.01 -1.35
CA LEU A 12 -19.50 -6.80 -1.09
C LEU A 12 -19.86 -8.29 -1.07
N ALA A 13 -19.00 -9.13 -1.63
CA ALA A 13 -19.21 -10.58 -1.57
C ALA A 13 -18.97 -11.09 -0.14
N PHE A 14 -19.66 -12.16 0.23
CA PHE A 14 -19.47 -12.81 1.52
C PHE A 14 -19.51 -14.33 1.35
N SER A 15 -18.47 -15.01 1.80
CA SER A 15 -18.41 -16.47 1.83
C SER A 15 -18.44 -16.95 3.27
N HIS A 16 -17.43 -16.53 4.04
CA HIS A 16 -17.26 -16.91 5.44
C HIS A 16 -16.38 -15.88 6.14
N GLN A 17 -16.37 -15.95 7.47
CA GLN A 17 -15.42 -15.23 8.30
C GLN A 17 -14.42 -16.24 8.87
N TYR A 18 -13.14 -15.93 8.76
CA TYR A 18 -12.08 -16.70 9.38
C TYR A 18 -11.21 -15.75 10.20
N ARG A 19 -11.25 -15.93 11.53
CA ARG A 19 -10.58 -15.06 12.50
C ARG A 19 -11.00 -13.59 12.31
N ASP A 20 -10.03 -12.74 12.03
CA ASP A 20 -10.12 -11.30 11.85
C ASP A 20 -10.26 -10.90 10.36
N SER A 21 -10.63 -11.83 9.48
CA SER A 21 -10.89 -11.52 8.08
C SER A 21 -12.16 -12.14 7.54
N ILE A 22 -12.76 -11.40 6.61
CA ILE A 22 -13.99 -11.74 5.91
C ILE A 22 -13.62 -12.07 4.47
N PHE A 23 -14.15 -13.18 3.97
CA PHE A 23 -13.82 -13.68 2.64
C PHE A 23 -14.94 -13.41 1.66
N PRO A 24 -14.61 -13.05 0.41
CA PRO A 24 -13.26 -12.90 -0.16
C PRO A 24 -12.49 -11.68 0.38
N LEU A 25 -11.16 -11.69 0.26
CA LEU A 25 -10.27 -10.64 0.76
C LEU A 25 -10.59 -9.26 0.19
N HIS A 26 -11.15 -9.17 -1.02
CA HIS A 26 -11.71 -7.92 -1.57
C HIS A 26 -12.70 -7.24 -0.62
N THR A 27 -13.50 -8.01 0.11
CA THR A 27 -14.44 -7.52 1.12
C THR A 27 -13.70 -7.01 2.34
N SER A 28 -12.73 -7.77 2.85
CA SER A 28 -11.86 -7.32 3.96
C SER A 28 -11.15 -6.00 3.63
N ILE A 29 -10.59 -5.87 2.43
CA ILE A 29 -9.94 -4.65 1.95
C ILE A 29 -10.90 -3.46 1.94
N SER A 30 -12.11 -3.67 1.39
CA SER A 30 -13.11 -2.61 1.28
C SER A 30 -13.57 -2.12 2.65
N LEU A 31 -13.81 -3.04 3.60
CA LEU A 31 -14.20 -2.72 4.97
C LEU A 31 -13.05 -2.06 5.75
N PHE A 32 -11.81 -2.49 5.51
CA PHE A 32 -10.62 -1.88 6.11
C PHE A 32 -10.46 -0.44 5.66
N LEU A 33 -10.62 -0.14 4.37
CA LEU A 33 -10.56 1.23 3.86
C LEU A 33 -11.68 2.11 4.43
N LEU A 34 -12.92 1.61 4.48
CA LEU A 34 -14.02 2.35 5.12
C LEU A 34 -13.69 2.71 6.57
N SER A 35 -13.12 1.75 7.32
CA SER A 35 -12.68 1.96 8.70
C SER A 35 -11.51 2.95 8.83
N TYR A 36 -10.53 2.88 7.91
CA TYR A 36 -9.40 3.81 7.84
C TYR A 36 -9.88 5.24 7.58
N CYS A 37 -10.77 5.41 6.61
CA CYS A 37 -11.33 6.71 6.22
C CYS A 37 -12.35 7.26 7.22
N ASP A 38 -12.82 6.44 8.17
CA ASP A 38 -13.98 6.71 9.02
C ASP A 38 -15.21 7.09 8.18
N CYS A 39 -15.43 6.36 7.09
CA CYS A 39 -16.42 6.68 6.08
C CYS A 39 -17.73 5.94 6.33
N LYS A 40 -18.81 6.71 6.54
CA LYS A 40 -20.18 6.20 6.76
C LYS A 40 -21.17 6.64 5.68
N LEU A 41 -20.65 7.09 4.53
CA LEU A 41 -21.46 7.62 3.43
C LEU A 41 -22.18 6.53 2.63
N PHE A 42 -21.70 5.29 2.71
CA PHE A 42 -22.20 4.17 1.93
C PHE A 42 -23.08 3.27 2.79
N LYS A 43 -24.22 2.85 2.25
CA LYS A 43 -24.98 1.74 2.82
C LYS A 43 -24.32 0.43 2.39
N VAL A 44 -23.80 -0.33 3.34
CA VAL A 44 -22.98 -1.52 3.06
C VAL A 44 -23.83 -2.78 3.11
N PHE A 45 -23.74 -3.57 2.05
CA PHE A 45 -24.44 -4.84 1.88
C PHE A 45 -23.45 -5.97 1.64
N LEU A 46 -23.59 -7.05 2.42
CA LEU A 46 -22.93 -8.31 2.16
C LEU A 46 -23.84 -9.22 1.35
N VAL A 47 -23.25 -9.89 0.37
CA VAL A 47 -23.95 -10.81 -0.54
C VAL A 47 -23.34 -12.20 -0.39
N PRO A 48 -24.06 -13.16 0.21
CA PRO A 48 -23.64 -14.55 0.28
C PRO A 48 -23.29 -15.12 -1.10
N THR A 49 -22.16 -15.81 -1.16
CA THR A 49 -21.64 -16.49 -2.36
C THR A 49 -21.96 -17.98 -2.38
N GLY A 50 -22.39 -18.56 -1.24
CA GLY A 50 -22.85 -19.94 -1.08
C GLY A 50 -24.20 -20.03 -0.37
N GLU A 51 -24.81 -21.21 -0.38
CA GLU A 51 -26.17 -21.46 0.10
C GLU A 51 -26.30 -21.51 1.65
N ASP A 52 -25.18 -21.60 2.38
CA ASP A 52 -25.16 -22.00 3.80
C ASP A 52 -24.60 -20.91 4.75
N VAL A 53 -24.82 -19.63 4.42
CA VAL A 53 -24.44 -18.53 5.30
C VAL A 53 -25.56 -18.29 6.30
N GLY A 54 -25.45 -18.88 7.49
CA GLY A 54 -26.40 -18.63 8.58
C GLY A 54 -26.48 -17.14 8.94
N ASP A 55 -27.68 -16.56 8.84
CA ASP A 55 -28.01 -15.13 9.04
C ASP A 55 -27.52 -14.52 10.37
N GLN A 56 -27.19 -15.34 11.37
CA GLN A 56 -27.02 -14.88 12.76
C GLN A 56 -25.56 -14.69 13.21
N CYS A 57 -24.55 -15.21 12.48
CA CYS A 57 -23.15 -15.14 12.92
C CYS A 57 -22.41 -13.89 12.39
N VAL A 58 -22.80 -13.38 11.22
CA VAL A 58 -22.04 -12.37 10.48
C VAL A 58 -22.18 -10.96 11.05
N THR A 59 -23.32 -10.63 11.68
CA THR A 59 -23.65 -9.23 12.03
C THR A 59 -23.02 -8.73 13.34
N LYS A 60 -22.57 -9.62 14.24
CA LYS A 60 -22.12 -9.20 15.59
C LYS A 60 -20.62 -8.89 15.69
N ASN A 61 -19.81 -9.34 14.74
CA ASN A 61 -18.34 -9.22 14.79
C ASN A 61 -17.73 -8.37 13.66
N LEU A 62 -18.57 -7.78 12.81
CA LEU A 62 -18.13 -7.12 11.58
C LEU A 62 -17.81 -5.64 11.81
N ALA A 63 -16.53 -5.29 11.76
CA ALA A 63 -16.03 -3.93 11.57
C ALA A 63 -16.56 -2.83 12.54
N GLY A 64 -16.72 -3.17 13.83
CA GLY A 64 -16.94 -2.20 14.92
C GLY A 64 -18.15 -1.28 14.69
N ASP A 65 -17.89 -0.07 14.18
CA ASP A 65 -18.87 1.02 14.00
C ASP A 65 -19.65 0.97 12.67
N LEU A 66 -19.34 0.04 11.77
CA LEU A 66 -19.93 0.02 10.43
C LEU A 66 -21.22 -0.80 10.39
N GLU A 67 -22.32 -0.16 9.98
CA GLU A 67 -23.60 -0.85 9.78
C GLU A 67 -23.59 -1.63 8.47
N VAL A 68 -23.69 -2.96 8.58
CA VAL A 68 -23.65 -3.87 7.44
C VAL A 68 -24.93 -4.71 7.40
N GLN A 69 -25.54 -4.83 6.21
CA GLN A 69 -26.77 -5.58 5.99
C GLN A 69 -26.50 -6.81 5.11
N LEU A 70 -27.01 -7.98 5.48
CA LEU A 70 -26.94 -9.17 4.64
C LEU A 70 -28.12 -9.16 3.67
N ILE A 71 -27.86 -9.38 2.38
CA ILE A 71 -28.89 -9.52 1.36
C ILE A 71 -28.57 -10.70 0.45
N SER A 72 -29.62 -11.36 -0.05
CA SER A 72 -29.48 -12.41 -1.06
C SER A 72 -29.11 -11.83 -2.43
N ARG A 73 -28.50 -12.66 -3.28
CA ARG A 73 -28.08 -12.27 -4.63
C ARG A 73 -29.25 -11.76 -5.51
N CYS A 74 -30.45 -12.30 -5.32
CA CYS A 74 -31.63 -11.86 -6.09
C CYS A 74 -32.14 -10.46 -5.70
N GLN A 75 -31.72 -9.92 -4.54
CA GLN A 75 -32.04 -8.56 -4.11
C GLN A 75 -31.07 -7.51 -4.69
N LEU A 76 -30.02 -7.93 -5.39
CA LEU A 76 -29.10 -7.00 -6.04
C LEU A 76 -29.76 -6.28 -7.23
N PRO A 77 -29.43 -5.01 -7.48
CA PRO A 77 -29.75 -4.35 -8.74
C PRO A 77 -29.21 -5.16 -9.93
N VAL A 78 -29.99 -5.25 -11.02
CA VAL A 78 -29.63 -6.09 -12.19
C VAL A 78 -28.24 -5.78 -12.74
N VAL A 79 -27.86 -4.49 -12.78
CA VAL A 79 -26.52 -4.08 -13.22
C VAL A 79 -25.42 -4.62 -12.30
N VAL A 80 -25.65 -4.65 -10.99
CA VAL A 80 -24.69 -5.17 -9.99
C VAL A 80 -24.57 -6.69 -10.09
N GLN A 81 -25.66 -7.40 -10.41
CA GLN A 81 -25.64 -8.86 -10.61
C GLN A 81 -24.71 -9.30 -11.75
N SER A 82 -24.46 -8.40 -12.71
CA SER A 82 -23.57 -8.62 -13.86
C SER A 82 -22.12 -8.23 -13.61
N CYS A 83 -21.80 -7.72 -12.41
CA CYS A 83 -20.49 -7.27 -12.02
C CYS A 83 -19.84 -8.22 -11.01
N SER A 84 -18.50 -8.29 -11.03
CA SER A 84 -17.75 -8.82 -9.89
C SER A 84 -17.82 -7.83 -8.74
N LEU A 85 -18.07 -8.33 -7.52
CA LEU A 85 -18.02 -7.50 -6.31
C LEU A 85 -16.55 -7.28 -5.89
N PRO A 86 -16.18 -6.11 -5.34
CA PRO A 86 -17.06 -5.06 -4.83
C PRO A 86 -17.66 -4.19 -5.94
N ALA A 87 -18.86 -3.66 -5.67
CA ALA A 87 -19.54 -2.73 -6.57
C ALA A 87 -20.30 -1.65 -5.80
N VAL A 88 -20.24 -0.42 -6.29
CA VAL A 88 -21.05 0.71 -5.80
C VAL A 88 -22.14 1.02 -6.81
N PHE A 89 -23.38 1.14 -6.33
CA PHE A 89 -24.53 1.56 -7.14
C PHE A 89 -25.08 2.88 -6.61
N VAL A 90 -25.29 3.83 -7.52
CA VAL A 90 -25.95 5.11 -7.22
C VAL A 90 -27.41 5.01 -7.66
N LYS A 91 -28.36 5.12 -6.72
CA LYS A 91 -29.79 4.89 -7.01
C LYS A 91 -30.35 5.78 -8.11
N ASP A 92 -29.97 7.05 -8.11
CA ASP A 92 -30.58 8.06 -8.97
C ASP A 92 -30.02 8.01 -10.41
N ASP A 93 -28.74 7.67 -10.57
CA ASP A 93 -28.04 7.72 -11.85
C ASP A 93 -28.03 6.39 -12.62
N LYS A 94 -28.61 5.32 -12.06
CA LYS A 94 -28.50 3.93 -12.55
C LYS A 94 -27.05 3.52 -12.88
N PHE A 95 -26.09 4.16 -12.20
CA PHE A 95 -24.68 4.05 -12.48
C PHE A 95 -24.04 3.05 -11.52
N CYS A 96 -23.23 2.15 -12.06
CA CYS A 96 -22.51 1.13 -11.30
C CYS A 96 -21.00 1.30 -11.48
N ARG A 97 -20.28 1.38 -10.36
CA ARG A 97 -18.82 1.30 -10.30
C ARG A 97 -18.46 -0.09 -9.79
N ALA A 98 -17.72 -0.88 -10.56
CA ALA A 98 -17.32 -2.22 -10.16
C ALA A 98 -15.81 -2.40 -10.32
N GLY A 99 -15.25 -3.32 -9.53
CA GLY A 99 -13.82 -3.52 -9.40
C GLY A 99 -13.27 -2.85 -8.15
N LEU A 100 -12.33 -3.50 -7.47
CA LEU A 100 -11.78 -3.07 -6.20
C LEU A 100 -11.14 -1.70 -6.33
N SER A 101 -10.18 -1.53 -7.25
CA SER A 101 -9.45 -0.26 -7.37
C SER A 101 -10.39 0.91 -7.67
N VAL A 102 -11.39 0.69 -8.52
CA VAL A 102 -12.41 1.69 -8.86
C VAL A 102 -13.24 2.06 -7.63
N VAL A 103 -13.75 1.05 -6.90
CA VAL A 103 -14.57 1.26 -5.71
C VAL A 103 -13.79 1.93 -4.58
N LEU A 104 -12.56 1.49 -4.28
CA LEU A 104 -11.74 2.07 -3.22
C LEU A 104 -11.39 3.53 -3.51
N ARG A 105 -11.02 3.84 -4.76
CA ARG A 105 -10.75 5.22 -5.17
C ARG A 105 -12.00 6.10 -5.07
N HIS A 106 -13.17 5.55 -5.38
CA HIS A 106 -14.45 6.23 -5.22
C HIS A 106 -14.78 6.50 -3.75
N ILE A 107 -14.56 5.54 -2.84
CA ILE A 107 -14.70 5.73 -1.39
C ILE A 107 -13.81 6.87 -0.90
N ILE A 108 -12.54 6.91 -1.32
CA ILE A 108 -11.60 7.97 -0.97
C ILE A 108 -12.09 9.34 -1.47
N GLN A 109 -12.54 9.43 -2.72
CA GLN A 109 -13.06 10.67 -3.30
C GLN A 109 -14.30 11.18 -2.56
N LYS A 110 -15.29 10.31 -2.34
CA LYS A 110 -16.53 10.67 -1.61
C LYS A 110 -16.24 11.08 -0.18
N THR A 111 -15.29 10.42 0.49
CA THR A 111 -14.88 10.79 1.84
C THR A 111 -14.31 12.21 1.88
N PHE A 112 -13.43 12.56 0.94
CA PHE A 112 -12.85 13.89 0.85
C PHE A 112 -13.89 14.96 0.41
N GLU A 113 -14.81 14.61 -0.49
CA GLU A 113 -15.89 15.52 -0.91
C GLU A 113 -16.83 15.87 0.26
N ALA A 114 -17.13 14.89 1.12
CA ALA A 114 -17.95 15.11 2.30
C ALA A 114 -17.20 15.87 3.42
N ASP A 115 -15.88 15.70 3.52
CA ASP A 115 -15.04 16.37 4.51
C ASP A 115 -13.67 16.77 3.89
N PRO A 116 -13.58 17.98 3.31
CA PRO A 116 -12.35 18.48 2.69
C PRO A 116 -11.18 18.68 3.67
N SER A 117 -11.39 18.57 4.98
CA SER A 117 -10.31 18.62 5.96
C SER A 117 -9.43 17.35 5.94
N LYS A 118 -9.97 16.21 5.47
CA LYS A 118 -9.29 14.92 5.35
C LYS A 118 -8.37 14.83 4.13
N LYS A 119 -7.41 15.76 4.02
CA LYS A 119 -6.45 15.80 2.91
C LYS A 119 -5.57 14.55 2.84
N ASP A 120 -5.22 14.02 4.00
CA ASP A 120 -4.49 12.75 4.17
C ASP A 120 -5.19 11.57 3.49
N VAL A 121 -6.52 11.51 3.55
CA VAL A 121 -7.32 10.48 2.85
C VAL A 121 -7.20 10.65 1.34
N LEU A 122 -7.25 11.88 0.82
CA LEU A 122 -7.11 12.13 -0.61
C LEU A 122 -5.70 11.80 -1.13
N GLU A 123 -4.67 11.98 -0.30
CA GLU A 123 -3.28 11.64 -0.61
C GLU A 123 -3.04 10.15 -0.81
N LEU A 124 -3.93 9.28 -0.29
CA LEU A 124 -3.90 7.84 -0.57
C LEU A 124 -3.99 7.53 -2.07
N LEU A 125 -4.56 8.42 -2.89
CA LEU A 125 -4.60 8.26 -4.33
C LEU A 125 -3.21 8.45 -4.99
N GLY A 126 -2.18 8.75 -4.21
CA GLY A 126 -0.81 8.93 -4.66
C GLY A 126 -0.60 10.20 -5.49
N PHE A 127 0.60 10.34 -6.04
CA PHE A 127 0.97 11.52 -6.84
C PHE A 127 0.00 11.71 -8.02
N LYS A 128 -0.53 12.92 -8.18
CA LYS A 128 -1.55 13.26 -9.19
C LYS A 128 -2.77 12.33 -9.17
N LYS A 129 -3.07 11.70 -8.03
CA LYS A 129 -4.16 10.74 -7.86
C LYS A 129 -4.06 9.53 -8.80
N THR A 130 -2.86 9.03 -9.08
CA THR A 130 -2.59 7.97 -10.06
C THR A 130 -2.46 6.55 -9.49
N CYS A 131 -2.30 6.39 -8.16
CA CYS A 131 -2.21 5.08 -7.50
C CYS A 131 -3.43 4.21 -7.84
N LEU A 132 -3.19 3.02 -8.39
CA LEU A 132 -4.24 2.08 -8.85
C LEU A 132 -5.30 2.70 -9.77
N LYS A 133 -4.95 3.74 -10.56
CA LYS A 133 -5.87 4.38 -11.51
C LYS A 133 -6.03 3.55 -12.80
N ALA A 134 -4.96 2.92 -13.25
CA ALA A 134 -4.96 2.08 -14.45
C ALA A 134 -5.61 0.73 -14.15
N CYS A 135 -6.38 0.18 -15.10
CA CYS A 135 -7.06 -1.09 -14.93
C CYS A 135 -6.08 -2.28 -14.88
N ALA A 136 -6.50 -3.40 -14.30
CA ALA A 136 -5.68 -4.60 -14.13
C ALA A 136 -5.25 -5.25 -15.47
N GLU A 137 -5.97 -4.98 -16.55
CA GLU A 137 -5.66 -5.47 -17.90
C GLU A 137 -4.43 -4.75 -18.50
N VAL A 138 -4.14 -3.53 -18.06
CA VAL A 138 -3.09 -2.66 -18.64
C VAL A 138 -1.97 -2.33 -17.66
N SER A 139 -2.16 -2.64 -16.38
CA SER A 139 -1.20 -2.35 -15.31
C SER A 139 -0.89 -3.62 -14.53
N GLN A 140 0.33 -4.12 -14.69
CA GLN A 140 0.82 -5.27 -13.93
C GLN A 140 0.76 -5.02 -12.42
N TRP A 141 1.06 -3.78 -11.98
CA TRP A 141 0.96 -3.39 -10.57
C TRP A 141 -0.48 -3.43 -10.06
N THR A 142 -1.43 -2.87 -10.82
CA THR A 142 -2.86 -2.95 -10.43
C THR A 142 -3.31 -4.40 -10.37
N ARG A 143 -2.95 -5.22 -11.37
CA ARG A 143 -3.29 -6.65 -11.40
C ARG A 143 -2.71 -7.42 -10.23
N LEU A 144 -1.49 -7.10 -9.82
CA LEU A 144 -0.84 -7.72 -8.67
C LEU A 144 -1.60 -7.41 -7.38
N CYS A 145 -1.88 -6.13 -7.12
CA CYS A 145 -2.58 -5.67 -5.91
C CYS A 145 -4.04 -6.11 -5.86
N GLU A 146 -4.78 -5.95 -6.96
CA GLU A 146 -6.24 -6.12 -6.98
C GLU A 146 -6.67 -7.56 -7.22
N ILE A 147 -5.88 -8.38 -7.93
CA ILE A 147 -6.32 -9.72 -8.35
C ILE A 147 -5.38 -10.79 -7.83
N SER A 148 -4.09 -10.70 -8.15
CA SER A 148 -3.17 -11.83 -8.06
C SER A 148 -2.82 -12.17 -6.60
N ILE A 149 -2.46 -11.16 -5.78
CA ILE A 149 -2.17 -11.37 -4.36
C ILE A 149 -3.40 -11.82 -3.56
N PRO A 150 -4.57 -11.14 -3.63
CA PRO A 150 -5.76 -11.61 -2.91
C PRO A 150 -6.09 -13.06 -3.22
N LEU A 151 -6.12 -13.44 -4.51
CA LEU A 151 -6.44 -14.80 -4.92
C LEU A 151 -5.37 -15.82 -4.50
N ALA A 152 -4.09 -15.47 -4.59
CA ALA A 152 -3.00 -16.32 -4.16
C ALA A 152 -3.06 -16.60 -2.64
N VAL A 153 -3.38 -15.58 -1.84
CA VAL A 153 -3.54 -15.72 -0.39
C VAL A 153 -4.78 -16.56 -0.06
N GLU A 154 -5.93 -16.33 -0.71
CA GLU A 154 -7.13 -17.13 -0.50
C GLU A 154 -6.90 -18.62 -0.78
N ARG A 155 -6.21 -18.93 -1.89
CA ARG A 155 -5.80 -20.30 -2.23
C ARG A 155 -4.85 -20.88 -1.19
N PHE A 156 -3.88 -20.09 -0.72
CA PHE A 156 -2.93 -20.50 0.31
C PHE A 156 -3.62 -20.85 1.64
N LEU A 157 -4.67 -20.10 2.01
CA LEU A 157 -5.43 -20.31 3.25
C LEU A 157 -6.37 -21.52 3.17
N THR A 158 -6.84 -21.88 1.98
CA THR A 158 -7.76 -23.00 1.76
C THR A 158 -7.07 -24.32 1.41
N ALA A 159 -5.80 -24.26 0.97
CA ALA A 159 -5.01 -25.44 0.65
C ALA A 159 -4.77 -26.34 1.88
N SER A 160 -4.74 -27.66 1.67
CA SER A 160 -4.36 -28.60 2.73
C SER A 160 -2.89 -28.37 3.15
N PRO A 161 -2.52 -28.66 4.41
CA PRO A 161 -1.15 -28.45 4.91
C PRO A 161 -0.06 -29.11 4.05
N GLU A 162 -0.40 -30.22 3.37
CA GLU A 162 0.50 -30.97 2.49
C GLU A 162 0.84 -30.23 1.19
N HIS A 163 -0.10 -29.45 0.65
CA HIS A 163 0.07 -28.66 -0.58
C HIS A 163 0.50 -27.22 -0.30
N CYS A 164 0.40 -26.79 0.95
CA CYS A 164 0.74 -25.46 1.41
C CYS A 164 2.18 -25.44 1.95
N GLN A 165 3.18 -25.87 1.18
CA GLN A 165 4.58 -25.84 1.64
C GLN A 165 5.35 -24.61 1.14
N THR A 166 5.04 -24.11 -0.05
CA THR A 166 5.78 -23.00 -0.67
C THR A 166 5.09 -21.65 -0.47
N ILE A 167 5.89 -20.58 -0.53
CA ILE A 167 5.39 -19.20 -0.56
C ILE A 167 4.72 -18.97 -1.91
N PRO A 168 3.51 -18.39 -2.00
CA PRO A 168 2.86 -18.12 -3.27
C PRO A 168 3.73 -17.22 -4.18
N PRO A 169 3.82 -17.51 -5.49
CA PRO A 169 4.64 -16.73 -6.42
C PRO A 169 4.32 -15.23 -6.42
N ASP A 170 3.05 -14.85 -6.25
CA ASP A 170 2.63 -13.45 -6.20
C ASP A 170 3.15 -12.71 -4.94
N ILE A 171 3.36 -13.43 -3.84
CA ILE A 171 3.98 -12.88 -2.63
C ILE A 171 5.48 -12.68 -2.86
N LEU A 172 6.15 -13.63 -3.51
CA LEU A 172 7.56 -13.48 -3.90
C LEU A 172 7.76 -12.36 -4.94
N LEU A 173 6.80 -12.18 -5.85
CA LEU A 173 6.80 -11.07 -6.80
C LEU A 173 6.66 -9.73 -6.06
N PHE A 174 5.80 -9.65 -5.04
CA PHE A 174 5.71 -8.44 -4.20
C PHE A 174 6.99 -8.16 -3.43
N GLU A 175 7.62 -9.18 -2.84
CA GLU A 175 8.94 -9.07 -2.20
C GLU A 175 9.97 -8.49 -3.18
N ARG A 176 10.05 -9.04 -4.39
CA ARG A 176 10.95 -8.54 -5.45
C ARG A 176 10.64 -7.09 -5.80
N LYS A 177 9.37 -6.73 -5.94
CA LYS A 177 8.92 -5.36 -6.25
C LYS A 177 9.37 -4.36 -5.19
N LEU A 178 9.32 -4.72 -3.91
CA LEU A 178 9.82 -3.87 -2.82
C LEU A 178 11.34 -3.65 -2.88
N GLY A 179 12.08 -4.52 -3.57
CA GLY A 179 13.53 -4.39 -3.77
C GLY A 179 13.92 -3.59 -5.02
N GLU A 180 12.95 -3.21 -5.86
CA GLU A 180 13.22 -2.38 -7.05
C GLU A 180 13.48 -0.92 -6.65
N PRO A 181 14.35 -0.18 -7.38
CA PRO A 181 14.62 1.20 -7.06
C PRO A 181 13.40 2.10 -7.33
N VAL A 182 13.10 2.97 -6.36
CA VAL A 182 11.97 3.90 -6.44
C VAL A 182 12.31 5.11 -7.30
N ARG A 183 11.32 5.57 -8.09
CA ARG A 183 11.36 6.88 -8.75
C ARG A 183 10.22 7.75 -8.24
N VAL A 184 10.55 8.97 -7.78
CA VAL A 184 9.55 9.95 -7.33
C VAL A 184 9.65 11.26 -8.11
N HIS A 185 8.61 12.09 -8.08
CA HIS A 185 8.61 13.37 -8.83
C HIS A 185 9.79 14.32 -8.48
N ASN A 186 10.33 14.22 -7.26
CA ASN A 186 11.48 15.00 -6.78
C ASN A 186 12.72 14.10 -6.58
N ASP A 187 12.88 13.05 -7.40
CA ASP A 187 13.90 12.00 -7.28
C ASP A 187 15.30 12.58 -7.03
N ASP A 188 15.78 13.42 -7.95
CA ASP A 188 17.10 14.04 -7.87
C ASP A 188 17.30 14.85 -6.58
N LYS A 189 16.27 15.56 -6.11
CA LYS A 189 16.34 16.36 -4.88
C LYS A 189 16.55 15.45 -3.66
N ILE A 190 15.76 14.38 -3.55
CA ILE A 190 15.81 13.46 -2.41
C ILE A 190 17.11 12.64 -2.45
N ARG A 191 17.53 12.17 -3.64
CA ARG A 191 18.79 11.43 -3.78
C ARG A 191 20.01 12.28 -3.46
N ARG A 192 19.99 13.58 -3.79
CA ARG A 192 21.05 14.52 -3.37
C ARG A 192 21.06 14.75 -1.85
N GLN A 193 19.89 14.80 -1.21
CA GLN A 193 19.80 14.83 0.26
C GLN A 193 20.33 13.52 0.88
N LYS A 194 20.04 12.35 0.29
CA LYS A 194 20.55 11.05 0.75
C LYS A 194 22.08 11.05 0.70
N LEU A 195 22.64 11.53 -0.40
CA LEU A 195 24.09 11.69 -0.57
C LEU A 195 24.71 12.66 0.45
N GLN A 196 24.01 13.75 0.79
CA GLN A 196 24.45 14.68 1.84
C GLN A 196 24.52 14.00 3.21
N GLN A 197 23.49 13.25 3.59
CA GLN A 197 23.45 12.55 4.87
C GLN A 197 24.50 11.45 4.96
N GLN A 198 24.66 10.63 3.91
CA GLN A 198 25.68 9.58 3.88
C GLN A 198 27.10 10.16 4.04
N LYS A 199 27.38 11.31 3.41
CA LYS A 199 28.67 12.00 3.55
C LYS A 199 28.86 12.69 4.90
N ALA A 200 27.79 13.20 5.51
CA ALA A 200 27.85 13.77 6.85
C ALA A 200 28.10 12.70 7.91
N GLY A 201 27.42 11.55 7.81
CA GLY A 201 27.66 10.37 8.66
C GLY A 201 29.08 9.82 8.51
N ALA A 202 29.61 9.73 7.27
CA ALA A 202 30.97 9.31 7.02
C ALA A 202 32.03 10.26 7.61
N LYS A 203 31.75 11.56 7.71
CA LYS A 203 32.64 12.55 8.35
C LYS A 203 32.61 12.49 9.88
N ALA A 204 31.47 12.12 10.47
CA ALA A 204 31.31 11.95 11.92
C ALA A 204 31.93 10.64 12.43
N ALA A 205 32.06 9.62 11.57
CA ALA A 205 32.62 8.31 11.91
C ALA A 205 34.17 8.24 11.83
N VAL A 206 34.87 9.34 11.51
CA VAL A 206 36.34 9.39 11.55
C VAL A 206 36.78 9.75 12.98
N PRO A 207 37.45 8.87 13.74
CA PRO A 207 37.92 9.20 15.07
C PRO A 207 39.07 10.20 14.96
N VAL A 208 38.89 11.39 15.53
CA VAL A 208 39.98 12.33 15.79
C VAL A 208 40.88 11.68 16.84
N LEU A 209 42.03 11.17 16.39
CA LEU A 209 43.17 10.92 17.28
C LEU A 209 43.70 12.28 17.74
N GLY A 210 43.46 12.64 19.00
CA GLY A 210 44.07 13.84 19.58
C GLY A 210 43.46 14.31 20.91
N GLU A 211 44.04 13.79 21.99
CA GLU A 211 44.26 14.41 23.32
C GLU A 211 43.11 14.55 24.34
N GLU A 212 43.51 14.22 25.57
CA GLU A 212 42.75 14.00 26.80
C GLU A 212 42.22 15.29 27.43
N ALA A 213 41.02 15.24 28.03
CA ALA A 213 40.77 15.78 29.37
C ALA A 213 39.41 15.31 29.91
N THR A 214 39.47 14.79 31.14
CA THR A 214 38.42 14.38 32.07
C THR A 214 37.30 15.41 32.29
N GLU A 215 36.03 14.97 32.38
CA GLU A 215 35.21 15.04 33.60
C GLU A 215 33.81 14.40 33.41
N GLU A 216 33.32 13.81 34.50
CA GLU A 216 32.14 12.95 34.63
C GLU A 216 30.80 13.68 34.44
N LEU A 217 29.83 13.06 33.75
CA LEU A 217 28.39 13.32 33.94
C LEU A 217 27.53 12.10 33.54
N LYS A 218 26.45 11.93 34.31
CA LYS A 218 25.58 10.76 34.53
C LYS A 218 24.95 10.10 33.27
N PRO A 219 24.60 8.80 33.33
CA PRO A 219 23.88 8.11 32.26
C PRO A 219 22.40 8.54 32.26
N GLY A 220 22.04 9.42 31.34
CA GLY A 220 20.65 9.66 30.94
C GLY A 220 20.32 8.73 29.77
N GLU A 221 19.22 8.01 29.88
CA GLU A 221 18.68 7.07 28.89
C GLU A 221 18.65 7.68 27.48
N VAL A 222 19.58 7.25 26.63
CA VAL A 222 19.48 7.43 25.19
C VAL A 222 18.71 6.23 24.69
N HIS A 223 17.42 6.42 24.38
CA HIS A 223 16.72 5.51 23.49
C HIS A 223 17.44 5.59 22.12
N GLU A 224 18.37 4.68 21.90
CA GLU A 224 19.02 4.44 20.61
C GLU A 224 17.98 3.88 19.63
N HIS A 225 17.18 4.76 19.04
CA HIS A 225 16.53 4.45 17.79
C HIS A 225 17.59 4.49 16.68
N PRO A 226 17.63 3.49 15.77
CA PRO A 226 18.58 3.48 14.67
C PRO A 226 18.41 4.75 13.83
N PRO A 227 19.47 5.25 13.16
CA PRO A 227 19.36 6.46 12.36
C PRO A 227 18.23 6.27 11.34
N SER A 228 17.14 7.02 11.52
CA SER A 228 16.00 6.98 10.62
C SER A 228 16.50 7.30 9.22
N SER A 229 16.42 6.34 8.30
CA SER A 229 16.81 6.57 6.90
C SER A 229 16.11 7.82 6.37
N LEU A 230 16.78 8.58 5.49
CA LEU A 230 16.19 9.78 4.90
C LEU A 230 14.81 9.47 4.31
N GLU A 231 14.68 8.33 3.65
CA GLU A 231 13.43 7.82 3.09
C GLU A 231 12.31 7.75 4.14
N LEU A 232 12.58 7.18 5.31
CA LEU A 232 11.63 7.13 6.41
C LEU A 232 11.23 8.55 6.84
N SER A 233 12.19 9.44 7.06
CA SER A 233 11.88 10.82 7.46
C SER A 233 11.01 11.54 6.42
N VAL A 234 11.34 11.41 5.11
CA VAL A 234 10.58 12.01 4.01
C VAL A 234 9.16 11.43 3.94
N ALA A 235 9.03 10.13 4.15
CA ALA A 235 7.76 9.43 4.14
C ALA A 235 6.85 9.90 5.29
N PHE A 236 7.37 9.97 6.52
CA PHE A 236 6.60 10.38 7.69
C PHE A 236 6.24 11.88 7.67
N SER A 237 7.11 12.77 7.19
CA SER A 237 6.77 14.19 7.05
C SER A 237 5.56 14.40 6.13
N LYS A 238 5.52 13.66 5.00
CA LYS A 238 4.36 13.67 4.10
C LYS A 238 3.12 13.10 4.76
N LEU A 239 3.25 11.96 5.44
CA LEU A 239 2.12 11.30 6.11
C LEU A 239 1.48 12.16 7.20
N LEU A 240 2.26 13.00 7.88
CA LEU A 240 1.77 13.93 8.90
C LEU A 240 1.24 15.24 8.32
N ALA A 241 1.18 15.39 7.00
CA ALA A 241 0.86 16.64 6.30
C ALA A 241 1.63 17.86 6.83
N GLN A 242 2.83 17.62 7.38
CA GLN A 242 3.72 18.68 7.81
C GLN A 242 4.46 19.17 6.57
N GLU A 243 4.34 20.47 6.27
CA GLU A 243 5.25 21.10 5.32
C GLU A 243 6.66 20.89 5.84
N ALA A 244 7.49 20.18 5.06
CA ALA A 244 8.91 20.07 5.38
C ALA A 244 9.44 21.50 5.53
N PRO A 245 10.15 21.83 6.62
CA PRO A 245 10.75 23.15 6.74
C PRO A 245 11.62 23.38 5.51
N ASP A 246 11.40 24.49 4.81
CA ASP A 246 12.27 24.96 3.74
C ASP A 246 13.63 25.30 4.36
N ALA A 247 14.43 24.28 4.61
CA ALA A 247 15.81 24.43 5.00
C ALA A 247 16.54 24.98 3.78
N ILE A 248 16.67 26.31 3.72
CA ILE A 248 17.58 27.03 2.82
C ILE A 248 19.02 26.73 3.30
N ASN A 249 19.43 25.47 3.22
CA ASN A 249 20.82 25.11 3.34
C ASN A 249 21.43 25.22 1.94
N ARG A 250 22.32 26.21 1.76
CA ARG A 250 23.12 26.35 0.54
C ARG A 250 23.84 25.03 0.27
N GLU A 251 23.31 24.26 -0.68
CA GLU A 251 23.91 22.99 -1.10
C GLU A 251 25.38 23.18 -1.48
N ALA A 252 26.25 22.29 -0.98
CA ALA A 252 27.66 22.33 -1.29
C ALA A 252 27.90 22.19 -2.81
N PRO A 253 28.83 22.98 -3.40
CA PRO A 253 29.00 23.08 -4.85
C PRO A 253 29.38 21.76 -5.54
N HIS A 254 29.95 20.81 -4.80
CA HIS A 254 30.32 19.49 -5.32
C HIS A 254 29.11 18.56 -5.51
N ILE A 255 28.02 18.77 -4.74
CA ILE A 255 26.80 17.95 -4.81
C ILE A 255 25.92 18.39 -5.98
N ARG A 256 26.00 19.67 -6.35
CA ARG A 256 25.40 20.20 -7.59
C ARG A 256 26.09 19.69 -8.85
N ARG A 257 27.37 19.31 -8.76
CA ARG A 257 28.18 18.81 -9.89
C ARG A 257 28.14 17.29 -10.07
N THR A 258 27.57 16.54 -9.12
CA THR A 258 27.39 15.08 -9.27
C THR A 258 26.39 14.77 -10.38
N LYS A 259 26.77 13.87 -11.29
CA LYS A 259 25.89 13.37 -12.35
C LYS A 259 24.74 12.58 -11.72
N THR A 260 23.55 12.66 -12.32
CA THR A 260 22.35 11.96 -11.81
C THR A 260 22.52 10.43 -11.78
N SER A 261 23.38 9.86 -12.63
CA SER A 261 23.77 8.44 -12.62
C SER A 261 24.47 8.02 -11.32
N ASP A 262 25.17 8.95 -10.67
CA ASP A 262 26.06 8.67 -9.54
C ASP A 262 25.38 8.98 -8.18
N LEU A 263 24.10 9.35 -8.21
CA LEU A 263 23.32 9.59 -7.00
C LEU A 263 22.84 8.24 -6.41
N PRO A 264 22.78 8.09 -5.08
CA PRO A 264 22.28 6.86 -4.46
C PRO A 264 20.84 6.61 -4.86
N LEU A 265 20.45 5.34 -5.03
CA LEU A 265 19.06 4.96 -5.33
C LEU A 265 18.16 5.15 -4.10
N LEU A 266 16.86 5.29 -4.33
CA LEU A 266 15.85 5.37 -3.27
C LEU A 266 15.20 4.00 -3.10
N ASP A 267 14.99 3.63 -1.84
CA ASP A 267 14.42 2.35 -1.46
C ASP A 267 12.92 2.49 -1.17
N HIS A 268 12.16 1.40 -1.31
CA HIS A 268 10.75 1.42 -0.93
C HIS A 268 10.60 1.61 0.59
N VAL A 269 9.75 2.56 0.96
CA VAL A 269 9.20 2.68 2.32
C VAL A 269 7.85 1.96 2.39
N PHE A 270 7.05 2.17 1.36
CA PHE A 270 5.70 1.68 1.16
C PHE A 270 5.58 0.99 -0.21
N ALA A 271 4.44 0.40 -0.51
CA ALA A 271 4.26 -0.52 -1.63
C ALA A 271 4.59 0.13 -2.99
N GLU A 272 4.13 1.35 -3.26
CA GLU A 272 4.42 2.06 -4.51
C GLU A 272 5.75 2.84 -4.50
N GLY A 273 6.36 3.05 -3.33
CA GLY A 273 7.60 3.81 -3.23
C GLY A 273 7.79 4.45 -1.86
N LEU A 274 8.04 5.76 -1.83
CA LEU A 274 8.29 6.48 -0.56
C LEU A 274 7.02 6.83 0.22
N TYR A 275 5.86 6.89 -0.44
CA TYR A 275 4.65 7.47 0.14
C TYR A 275 3.61 6.39 0.39
N PHE A 276 2.89 6.54 1.51
CA PHE A 276 1.77 5.66 1.86
C PHE A 276 0.59 5.94 0.93
N THR A 277 0.04 4.89 0.33
CA THR A 277 -1.02 4.99 -0.68
C THR A 277 -2.11 3.95 -0.46
N VAL A 278 -3.17 4.00 -1.27
CA VAL A 278 -4.23 2.98 -1.25
C VAL A 278 -3.69 1.59 -1.61
N ALA A 279 -2.56 1.47 -2.33
CA ALA A 279 -1.93 0.18 -2.58
C ALA A 279 -1.50 -0.51 -1.28
N ASP A 280 -0.99 0.25 -0.29
CA ASP A 280 -0.63 -0.30 1.02
C ASP A 280 -1.85 -0.83 1.77
N LEU A 281 -2.97 -0.08 1.70
CA LEU A 281 -4.24 -0.49 2.32
C LEU A 281 -4.89 -1.70 1.62
N VAL A 282 -4.66 -1.87 0.31
CA VAL A 282 -5.10 -3.05 -0.46
C VAL A 282 -4.28 -4.28 -0.07
N LEU A 283 -2.96 -4.14 0.02
CA LEU A 283 -2.06 -5.25 0.28
C LEU A 283 -2.08 -5.70 1.74
N LEU A 284 -2.27 -4.78 2.69
CA LEU A 284 -2.15 -5.06 4.13
C LEU A 284 -3.03 -6.22 4.61
N PRO A 285 -4.35 -6.26 4.36
CA PRO A 285 -5.18 -7.39 4.80
C PRO A 285 -4.74 -8.73 4.20
N CYS A 286 -4.29 -8.73 2.94
CA CYS A 286 -3.84 -9.94 2.25
C CYS A 286 -2.53 -10.47 2.86
N ILE A 287 -1.52 -9.60 2.93
CA ILE A 287 -0.21 -9.96 3.47
C ILE A 287 -0.32 -10.34 4.94
N HIS A 288 -1.16 -9.65 5.70
CA HIS A 288 -1.44 -10.02 7.09
C HIS A 288 -1.93 -11.47 7.21
N GLN A 289 -2.98 -11.85 6.48
CA GLN A 289 -3.51 -13.20 6.56
C GLN A 289 -2.48 -14.26 6.12
N PHE A 290 -1.69 -13.95 5.10
CA PHE A 290 -0.57 -14.79 4.70
C PHE A 290 0.46 -14.97 5.83
N LEU A 291 0.89 -13.89 6.48
CA LEU A 291 1.87 -13.93 7.56
C LEU A 291 1.35 -14.65 8.81
N VAL A 292 0.08 -14.40 9.20
CA VAL A 292 -0.55 -15.08 10.34
C VAL A 292 -0.62 -16.59 10.08
N SER A 293 -1.03 -16.99 8.88
CA SER A 293 -1.09 -18.40 8.51
C SER A 293 0.31 -19.04 8.47
N SER A 294 1.28 -18.37 7.85
CA SER A 294 2.67 -18.84 7.76
C SER A 294 3.32 -19.02 9.13
N LYS A 295 3.12 -18.07 10.05
CA LYS A 295 3.62 -18.15 11.43
C LYS A 295 3.05 -19.37 12.17
N LYS A 296 1.78 -19.69 11.97
CA LYS A 296 1.14 -20.88 12.60
C LYS A 296 1.61 -22.19 12.01
N GLN A 297 1.98 -22.19 10.73
CA GLN A 297 2.58 -23.35 10.07
C GLN A 297 4.07 -23.53 10.40
N GLY A 298 4.66 -22.65 11.22
CA GLY A 298 6.09 -22.69 11.56
C GLY A 298 7.00 -22.40 10.38
N LYS A 299 6.49 -21.75 9.32
CA LYS A 299 7.28 -21.42 8.13
C LYS A 299 8.29 -20.34 8.44
N SER A 300 9.51 -20.54 7.96
CA SER A 300 10.56 -19.52 7.99
C SER A 300 10.18 -18.36 7.09
N LEU A 301 10.05 -17.16 7.66
CA LEU A 301 9.85 -15.91 6.91
C LEU A 301 11.19 -15.25 6.53
N VAL A 302 12.31 -15.97 6.67
CA VAL A 302 13.66 -15.47 6.35
C VAL A 302 13.76 -15.01 4.89
N ASP A 303 12.94 -15.59 4.00
CA ASP A 303 12.91 -15.26 2.57
C ASP A 303 12.10 -13.99 2.24
N LEU A 304 11.47 -13.33 3.24
CA LEU A 304 10.61 -12.16 3.03
C LEU A 304 11.02 -10.94 3.89
N PRO A 305 12.29 -10.49 3.88
CA PRO A 305 12.76 -9.39 4.72
C PRO A 305 12.13 -8.03 4.36
N LEU A 306 11.87 -7.76 3.09
CA LEU A 306 11.32 -6.48 2.63
C LEU A 306 9.82 -6.39 2.94
N ILE A 307 9.05 -7.46 2.73
CA ILE A 307 7.66 -7.55 3.17
C ILE A 307 7.58 -7.42 4.69
N SER A 308 8.46 -8.07 5.44
CA SER A 308 8.47 -7.95 6.91
C SER A 308 8.73 -6.51 7.36
N SER A 309 9.64 -5.81 6.68
CA SER A 309 9.97 -4.41 6.97
C SER A 309 8.85 -3.46 6.51
N TRP A 310 8.26 -3.68 5.34
CA TRP A 310 7.07 -2.98 4.86
C TRP A 310 5.90 -3.14 5.84
N TYR A 311 5.61 -4.37 6.27
CA TYR A 311 4.52 -4.68 7.19
C TYR A 311 4.72 -3.97 8.54
N ARG A 312 5.94 -3.92 9.09
CA ARG A 312 6.25 -3.12 10.30
C ARG A 312 5.96 -1.62 10.09
N ARG A 313 6.45 -1.04 8.99
CA ARG A 313 6.27 0.39 8.68
C ARG A 313 4.80 0.75 8.47
N VAL A 314 4.03 -0.10 7.78
CA VAL A 314 2.59 0.11 7.59
C VAL A 314 1.84 0.09 8.93
N GLN A 315 2.23 -0.77 9.87
CA GLN A 315 1.63 -0.79 11.21
C GLN A 315 1.88 0.49 12.00
N GLU A 316 2.95 1.25 11.72
CA GLU A 316 3.26 2.50 12.41
C GLU A 316 2.34 3.65 12.01
N VAL A 317 1.66 3.54 10.86
CA VAL A 317 0.71 4.54 10.37
C VAL A 317 -0.48 4.65 11.34
N PRO A 318 -0.76 5.83 11.93
CA PRO A 318 -1.81 5.97 12.94
C PRO A 318 -3.20 5.54 12.45
N GLY A 319 -3.54 5.87 11.20
CA GLY A 319 -4.80 5.47 10.59
C GLY A 319 -4.94 3.95 10.44
N VAL A 320 -3.83 3.24 10.19
CA VAL A 320 -3.79 1.77 10.09
C VAL A 320 -4.08 1.13 11.44
N LYS A 321 -3.45 1.59 12.52
CA LYS A 321 -3.71 1.07 13.88
C LYS A 321 -5.18 1.24 14.27
N LYS A 322 -5.75 2.42 14.01
CA LYS A 322 -7.17 2.71 14.25
C LYS A 322 -8.08 1.78 13.44
N ALA A 323 -7.82 1.63 12.14
CA ALA A 323 -8.60 0.78 11.25
C ALA A 323 -8.52 -0.70 11.64
N ALA A 324 -7.33 -1.19 11.99
CA ALA A 324 -7.11 -2.55 12.44
C ALA A 324 -7.92 -2.86 13.70
N GLY A 325 -7.90 -1.96 14.70
CA GLY A 325 -8.74 -2.08 15.89
C GLY A 325 -10.24 -2.16 15.57
N LYS A 326 -10.73 -1.31 14.65
CA LYS A 326 -12.14 -1.34 14.20
C LYS A 326 -12.49 -2.63 13.45
N CYS A 327 -11.54 -3.21 12.71
CA CYS A 327 -11.73 -4.44 11.96
C CYS A 327 -11.44 -5.71 12.77
N ASN A 328 -11.15 -5.59 14.06
CA ASN A 328 -10.68 -6.69 14.93
C ASN A 328 -9.41 -7.39 14.38
N MET A 329 -8.59 -6.68 13.61
CA MET A 329 -7.38 -7.18 12.98
C MET A 329 -6.20 -7.12 13.95
N GLU A 330 -5.67 -8.28 14.34
CA GLU A 330 -4.62 -8.39 15.36
C GLU A 330 -3.23 -8.29 14.74
N LEU A 331 -2.72 -7.06 14.58
CA LEU A 331 -1.44 -6.80 13.92
C LEU A 331 -0.26 -7.57 14.55
N LEU A 332 0.49 -8.29 13.70
CA LEU A 332 1.63 -9.11 14.13
C LEU A 332 2.86 -8.28 14.54
N GLN A 333 3.42 -8.62 15.71
CA GLN A 333 4.78 -8.25 16.06
C GLN A 333 5.76 -9.19 15.36
N LEU A 334 6.55 -8.66 14.44
CA LEU A 334 7.61 -9.38 13.73
C LEU A 334 8.97 -8.98 14.32
N PRO A 335 9.89 -9.94 14.55
CA PRO A 335 11.26 -9.62 14.97
C PRO A 335 11.97 -8.70 13.96
N GLU A 336 12.86 -7.84 14.43
CA GLU A 336 13.75 -7.12 13.54
C GLU A 336 14.76 -8.11 12.93
N LEU A 337 14.58 -8.46 11.66
CA LEU A 337 15.62 -9.11 10.89
C LEU A 337 16.72 -8.08 10.66
N MET A 338 17.86 -8.24 11.35
CA MET A 338 19.06 -7.46 11.02
C MET A 338 19.40 -7.71 9.55
N SER A 339 19.67 -6.65 8.80
CA SER A 339 20.13 -6.74 7.41
C SER A 339 21.31 -7.69 7.32
N ALA A 340 21.16 -8.79 6.57
CA ALA A 340 22.27 -9.65 6.22
C ALA A 340 23.33 -8.80 5.49
N PRO A 341 24.64 -9.06 5.68
CA PRO A 341 25.70 -8.41 4.90
C PRO A 341 25.44 -8.65 3.40
N GLU A 342 25.66 -7.63 2.57
CA GLU A 342 25.37 -7.57 1.12
C GLU A 342 26.10 -8.61 0.24
N GLU A 343 26.64 -9.71 0.78
CA GLU A 343 27.56 -10.61 0.08
C GLU A 343 26.93 -11.87 -0.53
N ARG A 344 25.60 -11.99 -0.65
CA ARG A 344 24.97 -13.15 -1.31
C ARG A 344 23.88 -12.79 -2.30
N LEU A 345 24.23 -11.97 -3.29
CA LEU A 345 23.51 -11.88 -4.56
C LEU A 345 24.48 -12.15 -5.73
N GLN A 346 25.20 -13.27 -5.64
CA GLN A 346 25.85 -13.91 -6.79
C GLN A 346 25.63 -15.41 -6.63
N ASP A 347 25.24 -16.06 -7.72
CA ASP A 347 24.92 -17.49 -7.87
C ASP A 347 23.53 -17.98 -7.42
N SER A 348 22.55 -17.70 -8.27
CA SER A 348 21.68 -18.76 -8.80
C SER A 348 20.93 -18.26 -10.06
N ALA A 349 21.69 -18.02 -11.12
CA ALA A 349 21.12 -17.95 -12.47
C ALA A 349 21.09 -19.38 -13.04
N SER A 350 19.89 -19.93 -13.25
CA SER A 350 19.53 -20.77 -14.42
C SER A 350 18.24 -21.55 -14.20
N VAL A 351 17.11 -21.04 -14.71
CA VAL A 351 16.03 -21.84 -15.34
C VAL A 351 15.44 -20.98 -16.47
N PRO A 352 15.08 -21.55 -17.64
CA PRO A 352 15.02 -20.85 -18.93
C PRO A 352 13.90 -19.83 -19.07
N ASP A 353 14.26 -18.77 -19.78
CA ASP A 353 13.40 -17.74 -20.36
C ASP A 353 12.73 -18.31 -21.62
N GLU A 354 11.47 -18.70 -21.51
CA GLU A 354 10.60 -18.96 -22.65
C GLU A 354 9.18 -18.48 -22.32
N LEU A 355 8.93 -17.18 -22.51
CA LEU A 355 7.68 -16.70 -23.08
C LEU A 355 8.02 -15.49 -23.96
N GLU A 356 7.94 -15.76 -25.26
CA GLU A 356 8.31 -14.92 -26.39
C GLU A 356 7.77 -13.47 -26.27
N GLU A 357 8.70 -12.51 -26.27
CA GLU A 357 8.42 -11.12 -26.62
C GLU A 357 8.20 -11.04 -28.13
N ASP A 358 6.95 -11.15 -28.57
CA ASP A 358 6.59 -10.74 -29.92
C ASP A 358 6.75 -9.23 -30.05
N ASN A 359 7.80 -8.88 -30.78
CA ASN A 359 8.24 -7.55 -31.10
C ASN A 359 7.47 -7.02 -32.32
N GLU A 360 6.34 -6.36 -32.10
CA GLU A 360 5.78 -5.40 -33.07
C GLU A 360 5.19 -4.19 -32.33
N ASP A 361 5.98 -3.13 -32.19
CA ASP A 361 5.53 -1.75 -32.43
C ASP A 361 6.71 -0.77 -32.37
N SER A 362 7.58 -0.88 -33.37
CA SER A 362 8.30 0.29 -33.87
C SER A 362 7.29 1.24 -34.53
N HIS A 363 6.79 2.22 -33.76
CA HIS A 363 6.37 3.58 -34.16
C HIS A 363 5.28 4.17 -33.24
N PHE A 364 5.59 4.41 -31.97
CA PHE A 364 4.90 5.48 -31.23
C PHE A 364 5.71 6.77 -31.28
N ILE A 365 5.47 7.58 -32.30
CA ILE A 365 5.89 9.00 -32.29
C ILE A 365 4.84 9.73 -31.46
N GLY A 366 5.14 9.91 -30.17
CA GLY A 366 4.34 10.80 -29.32
C GLY A 366 4.27 12.18 -29.97
N GLY A 367 3.08 12.58 -30.42
CA GLY A 367 2.84 13.90 -30.98
C GLY A 367 3.23 15.00 -29.99
N PRO A 368 3.60 16.21 -30.49
CA PRO A 368 4.10 17.27 -29.63
C PRO A 368 3.07 17.62 -28.55
N ARG A 369 3.52 17.68 -27.30
CA ARG A 369 2.75 18.22 -26.16
C ARG A 369 2.21 19.60 -26.55
N PRO A 370 0.89 19.86 -26.41
CA PRO A 370 0.38 21.22 -26.50
C PRO A 370 0.97 22.02 -25.33
N THR A 371 1.88 22.94 -25.61
CA THR A 371 2.23 24.01 -24.68
C THR A 371 1.09 25.02 -24.65
N MET A 372 0.78 25.55 -23.47
CA MET A 372 -0.33 26.49 -23.16
C MET A 372 -0.26 27.85 -23.90
N THR A 373 0.51 27.98 -24.98
CA THR A 373 0.75 29.23 -25.70
C THR A 373 -0.03 29.33 -27.02
N LYS A 374 -1.09 28.53 -27.21
CA LYS A 374 -1.92 28.57 -28.43
C LYS A 374 -3.44 28.60 -28.16
N LEU A 375 -3.85 29.27 -27.09
CA LEU A 375 -5.24 29.67 -26.82
C LEU A 375 -5.35 31.20 -26.75
N MET A 376 -4.95 31.86 -27.82
CA MET A 376 -5.45 33.18 -28.18
C MET A 376 -5.57 33.21 -29.70
N VAL A 377 -6.70 33.71 -30.19
CA VAL A 377 -7.18 33.71 -31.59
C VAL A 377 -7.84 32.38 -31.98
N ILE A 378 -9.15 32.25 -31.74
CA ILE A 378 -10.27 32.67 -32.61
C ILE A 378 -11.48 32.95 -31.73
#